data_AF-A0A533Z7W3-F1
#
_entry.id   AF-A0A533Z7W3-F1
#
_cell.length_a   1.000
_cell.length_b   1.000
_cell.length_c   1.000
_cell.angle_alpha   90.00
_cell.angle_beta   90.00
_cell.angle_gamma   90.00
#
_symmetry.space_group_name_H-M   'P 1'
#
loop_
_entity.id
_entity.type
_entity.pdbx_description
1 polymer ?
#
loop_
_entity_poly.entity_id
_entity_poly.type
_entity_poly.pdbx_seq_one_letter_code
_entity_poly.pdbx_strand_id
1 'polypeptide(L)'
;MWLSSLLLAGYVAGGSAAPLPVNLPQACFVYGEVFWSATQITAMLSSNCPIRIERKERLITLKGSQRVIEFLIPEEPGMHEFVYRWGQNAAHFDNEKLDVLSGPLAGVREMNGPASSRSISENI
;
A
#
# COMPACT_ATOMS: atom_id res chain seq x y z
N MET A 1 -28.30 21.52 68.59
CA MET A 1 -28.06 20.46 67.60
C MET A 1 -27.79 21.13 66.26
N TRP A 2 -26.52 21.18 65.84
CA TRP A 2 -26.09 21.76 64.57
C TRP A 2 -25.88 20.64 63.56
N LEU A 3 -26.50 20.74 62.38
CA LEU A 3 -26.31 19.83 61.27
C LEU A 3 -25.62 20.60 60.15
N SER A 4 -24.30 20.42 60.03
CA SER A 4 -23.51 20.94 58.93
C SER A 4 -23.69 20.04 57.71
N SER A 5 -24.42 20.51 56.70
CA SER A 5 -24.55 19.84 55.41
C SER A 5 -23.32 20.15 54.55
N LEU A 6 -22.49 19.14 54.29
CA LEU A 6 -21.41 19.15 53.30
C LEU A 6 -22.00 19.15 51.89
N LEU A 7 -21.82 20.24 51.14
CA LEU A 7 -22.07 20.27 49.69
C LEU A 7 -20.80 19.76 48.98
N LEU A 8 -20.84 18.53 48.44
CA LEU A 8 -19.83 18.06 47.51
C LEU A 8 -20.06 18.70 46.14
N ALA A 9 -19.09 19.52 45.71
CA ALA A 9 -18.99 20.05 44.36
C ALA A 9 -18.62 18.92 43.39
N GLY A 10 -19.58 18.45 42.61
CA GLY A 10 -19.33 17.56 41.48
C GLY A 10 -18.86 18.36 40.27
N TYR A 11 -17.54 18.42 40.04
CA TYR A 11 -17.00 18.86 38.77
C TYR A 11 -17.03 17.66 37.80
N VAL A 12 -17.95 17.68 36.83
CA VAL A 12 -17.86 16.77 35.67
C VAL A 12 -16.88 17.37 34.68
N ALA A 13 -15.59 17.15 34.92
CA ALA A 13 -14.59 17.27 33.87
C ALA A 13 -14.63 15.96 33.06
N GLY A 14 -15.36 15.96 31.95
CA GLY A 14 -15.58 14.77 31.12
C GLY A 14 -15.52 15.10 29.64
N GLY A 15 -14.33 15.50 29.20
CA GLY A 15 -13.82 15.50 27.82
C GLY A 15 -14.82 15.74 26.68
N SER A 16 -14.76 16.93 26.09
CA SER A 16 -15.21 17.14 24.72
C SER A 16 -14.51 16.11 23.82
N ALA A 17 -15.23 15.08 23.39
CA ALA A 17 -14.79 14.25 22.27
C ALA A 17 -14.79 15.17 21.05
N ALA A 18 -13.63 15.78 20.77
CA ALA A 18 -13.45 16.58 19.58
C ALA A 18 -13.73 15.66 18.38
N PRO A 19 -14.65 16.03 17.47
CA PRO A 19 -14.88 15.24 16.27
C PRO A 19 -13.56 15.16 15.52
N LEU A 20 -13.02 13.94 15.36
CA LEU A 20 -11.86 13.72 14.53
C LEU A 20 -12.18 14.28 13.14
N PRO A 21 -11.31 15.11 12.54
CA PRO A 21 -11.56 15.63 11.21
C PRO A 21 -11.75 14.45 10.25
N VAL A 22 -12.95 14.34 9.68
CA VAL A 22 -13.43 13.27 8.77
C VAL A 22 -12.69 13.31 7.40
N ASN A 23 -11.55 13.99 7.31
CA ASN A 23 -10.89 14.31 6.05
C ASN A 23 -9.38 14.01 6.07
N LEU A 24 -8.94 13.01 6.84
CA LEU A 24 -7.69 12.36 6.46
C LEU A 24 -7.95 11.58 5.17
N PRO A 25 -7.17 11.80 4.09
CA PRO A 25 -7.29 10.98 2.90
C PRO A 25 -7.05 9.54 3.34
N GLN A 26 -8.08 8.69 3.23
CA GLN A 26 -7.92 7.26 3.46
C GLN A 26 -6.76 6.80 2.59
N ALA A 27 -5.74 6.22 3.21
CA ALA A 27 -4.60 5.75 2.44
C ALA A 27 -5.10 4.79 1.36
N CYS A 28 -4.64 5.00 0.13
CA CYS A 28 -5.01 4.18 -1.02
C CYS A 28 -4.18 2.89 -0.96
N PHE A 29 -4.88 1.77 -0.96
CA PHE A 29 -4.33 0.43 -0.84
C PHE A 29 -4.84 -0.44 -1.99
N VAL A 30 -3.95 -1.32 -2.43
CA VAL A 30 -4.27 -2.51 -3.20
C VAL A 30 -4.03 -3.69 -2.29
N TYR A 31 -4.99 -4.60 -2.22
CA TYR A 31 -4.93 -5.74 -1.32
C TYR A 31 -5.62 -6.95 -1.94
N GLY A 32 -5.28 -8.14 -1.48
CA GLY A 32 -5.92 -9.37 -1.92
C GLY A 32 -5.02 -10.57 -1.77
N GLU A 33 -5.28 -11.59 -2.58
CA GLU A 33 -4.56 -12.86 -2.50
C GLU A 33 -3.95 -13.21 -3.87
N VAL A 34 -2.76 -13.80 -3.82
CA VAL A 34 -2.03 -14.26 -5.00
C VAL A 34 -1.68 -15.73 -4.81
N PHE A 35 -2.10 -16.56 -5.76
CA PHE A 35 -1.74 -17.96 -5.84
C PHE A 35 -0.69 -18.17 -6.91
N TRP A 36 0.39 -18.89 -6.59
CA TRP A 36 1.36 -19.33 -7.59
C TRP A 36 1.61 -20.84 -7.52
N SER A 37 1.72 -21.46 -8.69
CA SER A 37 2.20 -22.81 -8.91
C SER A 37 2.85 -22.91 -10.29
N ALA A 38 3.59 -23.99 -10.54
CA ALA A 38 4.24 -24.23 -11.84
C ALA A 38 3.25 -24.36 -13.02
N THR A 39 1.97 -24.65 -12.74
CA THR A 39 0.94 -24.85 -13.76
C THR A 39 -0.10 -23.74 -13.80
N GLN A 40 -0.24 -22.97 -12.72
CA GLN A 40 -1.30 -22.00 -12.57
C GLN A 40 -0.85 -20.82 -11.71
N ILE A 41 -1.30 -19.64 -12.12
CA ILE A 41 -1.12 -18.43 -11.33
C ILE A 41 -2.49 -17.75 -11.24
N THR A 42 -2.92 -17.36 -10.05
CA THR A 42 -4.16 -16.61 -9.80
C THR A 42 -3.82 -15.37 -8.99
N ALA A 43 -4.50 -14.25 -9.24
CA ALA A 43 -4.39 -13.06 -8.42
C ALA A 43 -5.76 -12.41 -8.30
N MET A 44 -6.28 -12.36 -7.07
CA MET A 44 -7.55 -11.72 -6.73
C MET A 44 -7.24 -10.46 -5.94
N LEU A 45 -6.98 -9.37 -6.67
CA LEU A 45 -6.60 -8.09 -6.10
C LEU A 45 -7.76 -7.09 -6.21
N SER A 46 -7.92 -6.28 -5.18
CA SER A 46 -8.89 -5.19 -5.10
C SER A 46 -8.20 -3.92 -4.61
N SER A 47 -8.88 -2.79 -4.73
CA SER A 47 -8.37 -1.50 -4.26
C SER A 47 -9.47 -0.63 -3.70
N ASN A 48 -9.15 0.19 -2.70
CA ASN A 48 -10.09 1.16 -2.11
C ASN A 48 -10.06 2.54 -2.80
N CYS A 49 -9.42 2.64 -3.97
CA CYS A 49 -9.19 3.87 -4.71
C CYS A 49 -9.38 3.63 -6.21
N PRO A 50 -9.58 4.68 -7.03
CA PRO A 50 -9.88 4.53 -8.46
C PRO A 50 -8.62 4.22 -9.28
N ILE A 51 -8.07 3.03 -9.08
CA ILE A 51 -6.95 2.49 -9.84
C ILE A 51 -7.40 1.27 -10.63
N ARG A 52 -6.82 1.06 -11.81
CA ARG A 52 -7.06 -0.11 -12.64
C ARG A 52 -5.98 -1.15 -12.37
N ILE A 53 -6.40 -2.37 -12.10
CA ILE A 53 -5.51 -3.51 -11.88
C ILE A 53 -5.56 -4.36 -13.14
N GLU A 54 -4.43 -4.48 -13.81
CA GLU A 54 -4.25 -5.34 -14.98
C GLU A 54 -3.26 -6.44 -14.64
N ARG A 55 -3.47 -7.61 -15.24
CA ARG A 55 -2.61 -8.77 -15.04
C ARG A 55 -2.27 -9.40 -16.38
N LYS A 56 -0.97 -9.67 -16.57
CA LYS A 56 -0.46 -10.46 -17.68
C LYS A 56 0.51 -11.51 -17.15
N GLU A 57 0.05 -12.76 -17.10
CA GLU A 57 0.79 -13.88 -16.52
C GLU A 57 1.21 -13.60 -15.06
N ARG A 58 2.48 -13.27 -14.84
CA ARG A 58 3.09 -12.94 -13.55
C ARG A 58 3.25 -11.45 -13.31
N LEU A 59 3.10 -10.63 -14.34
CA LEU A 59 3.18 -9.18 -14.23
C LEU A 59 1.83 -8.62 -13.80
N ILE A 60 1.83 -7.90 -12.68
CA ILE A 60 0.72 -7.07 -12.25
C ILE A 60 1.06 -5.62 -12.54
N THR A 61 0.14 -4.94 -13.24
CA THR A 61 0.25 -3.53 -13.58
C THR A 61 -0.90 -2.77 -12.91
N LEU A 62 -0.56 -1.86 -12.02
CA LEU A 62 -1.51 -0.97 -11.35
C LEU A 62 -1.46 0.41 -11.99
N LYS A 63 -2.56 0.87 -12.56
CA LYS A 63 -2.65 2.17 -13.26
C LYS A 63 -3.51 3.15 -12.48
N GLY A 64 -2.92 4.24 -12.03
CA GLY A 64 -3.65 5.39 -11.48
C GLY A 64 -3.66 6.58 -12.44
N SER A 65 -4.07 7.74 -11.95
CA SER A 65 -4.24 8.95 -12.75
C SER A 65 -2.95 9.59 -13.27
N GLN A 66 -1.82 9.36 -12.61
CA GLN A 66 -0.52 9.99 -12.94
C GLN A 66 0.67 9.03 -12.96
N ARG A 67 0.48 7.80 -12.46
CA ARG A 67 1.57 6.84 -12.27
C ARG A 67 1.10 5.43 -12.57
N VAL A 68 2.06 4.60 -12.95
CA VAL A 68 1.90 3.16 -13.13
C VAL A 68 2.88 2.46 -12.19
N ILE A 69 2.40 1.44 -11.50
CA ILE A 69 3.21 0.57 -10.66
C ILE A 69 3.20 -0.82 -11.28
N GLU A 70 4.36 -1.43 -11.40
CA GLU A 70 4.53 -2.79 -11.91
C GLU A 70 5.32 -3.64 -10.94
N PHE A 71 4.89 -4.89 -10.80
CA PHE A 71 5.61 -5.90 -10.02
C PHE A 71 5.36 -7.31 -10.56
N LEU A 72 6.29 -8.21 -10.28
CA LEU A 72 6.18 -9.62 -10.61
C LEU A 72 5.69 -10.40 -9.40
N ILE A 73 4.76 -11.31 -9.63
CA ILE A 73 4.36 -12.32 -8.65
C ILE A 73 5.58 -13.23 -8.36
N PRO A 74 5.99 -13.39 -7.08
CA PRO A 74 7.05 -14.33 -6.69
C PRO A 74 6.79 -15.76 -7.18
N GLU A 75 7.85 -16.52 -7.40
CA GLU A 75 7.78 -17.96 -7.75
C GLU A 75 7.68 -18.84 -6.50
N GLU A 76 7.12 -18.31 -5.43
CA GLU A 76 6.91 -19.10 -4.23
C GLU A 76 5.58 -19.86 -4.37
N PRO A 77 5.58 -21.20 -4.31
CA PRO A 77 4.37 -21.99 -4.40
C PRO A 77 3.47 -21.79 -3.20
N GLY A 78 2.22 -21.42 -3.46
CA GLY A 78 1.22 -21.26 -2.42
C GLY A 78 0.29 -20.09 -2.64
N MET A 79 -0.54 -19.86 -1.63
CA MET A 79 -1.38 -18.68 -1.48
C MET A 79 -0.63 -17.67 -0.62
N HIS A 80 -0.53 -16.44 -1.10
CA HIS A 80 0.16 -15.34 -0.43
C HIS A 80 -0.79 -14.15 -0.32
N GLU A 81 -0.86 -13.54 0.87
CA GLU A 81 -1.54 -12.27 1.07
C GLU A 81 -0.74 -11.16 0.41
N PHE A 82 -1.41 -10.29 -0.35
CA PHE A 82 -0.78 -9.14 -0.97
C PHE A 82 -1.34 -7.85 -0.38
N VAL A 83 -0.46 -6.93 -0.02
CA VAL A 83 -0.83 -5.55 0.29
C VAL A 83 0.18 -4.54 -0.24
N TYR A 84 -0.33 -3.51 -0.89
CA TYR A 84 0.47 -2.41 -1.41
C TYR A 84 -0.20 -1.08 -1.10
N ARG A 85 0.55 -0.17 -0.49
CA ARG A 85 0.13 1.21 -0.29
C ARG A 85 0.55 2.06 -1.47
N TRP A 86 -0.42 2.70 -2.13
CA TRP A 86 -0.19 3.48 -3.33
C TRP A 86 0.87 4.57 -3.14
N GLY A 87 1.89 4.56 -4.00
CA GLY A 87 3.00 5.50 -3.94
C GLY A 87 4.13 5.13 -2.99
N GLN A 88 4.08 3.97 -2.35
CA GLN A 88 5.27 3.38 -1.76
C GLN A 88 6.12 2.71 -2.83
N ASN A 89 7.42 2.59 -2.57
CA ASN A 89 8.36 1.89 -3.46
C ASN A 89 8.41 0.38 -3.20
N ALA A 90 7.58 -0.12 -2.27
CA ALA A 90 7.53 -1.52 -1.94
C ALA A 90 6.09 -1.99 -1.67
N ALA A 91 5.84 -3.24 -2.03
CA ALA A 91 4.67 -4.02 -1.69
C ALA A 91 5.04 -5.10 -0.69
N HIS A 92 4.03 -5.67 -0.05
CA HIS A 92 4.18 -6.78 0.86
C HIS A 92 3.46 -8.01 0.33
N PHE A 93 4.16 -9.14 0.39
CA PHE A 93 3.61 -10.48 0.19
C PHE A 93 3.78 -11.22 1.51
N ASP A 94 2.68 -11.55 2.18
CA ASP A 94 2.67 -12.00 3.57
C ASP A 94 3.49 -11.05 4.47
N ASN A 95 4.58 -11.55 5.06
CA ASN A 95 5.50 -10.79 5.90
C ASN A 95 6.74 -10.29 5.13
N GLU A 96 6.86 -10.60 3.84
CA GLU A 96 8.00 -10.23 3.02
C GLU A 96 7.75 -8.92 2.25
N LYS A 97 8.83 -8.19 2.00
CA LYS A 97 8.80 -6.90 1.30
C LYS A 97 9.41 -7.08 -0.09
N LEU A 98 8.69 -6.64 -1.11
CA LEU A 98 9.15 -6.63 -2.50
C LEU A 98 9.20 -5.20 -3.03
N ASP A 99 10.28 -4.87 -3.72
CA ASP A 99 10.39 -3.58 -4.40
C ASP A 99 9.46 -3.55 -5.62
N VAL A 100 8.78 -2.43 -5.81
CA VAL A 100 7.90 -2.20 -6.97
C VAL A 100 8.52 -1.17 -7.89
N LEU A 101 8.31 -1.35 -9.20
CA LEU A 101 8.75 -0.38 -10.20
C LEU A 101 7.66 0.67 -10.36
N SER A 102 8.01 1.93 -10.14
CA SER A 102 7.11 3.06 -10.36
C SER A 102 7.57 3.88 -11.56
N GLY A 103 6.67 4.13 -12.50
CA GLY A 103 6.93 4.96 -13.67
C GLY A 103 5.83 5.98 -13.94
N PRO A 104 6.12 7.04 -14.71
CA PRO A 104 5.08 7.89 -15.28
C PRO A 104 4.20 7.07 -16.23
N LEU A 105 2.94 7.47 -16.40
CA LEU A 105 1.98 6.79 -17.31
C LEU A 105 2.49 6.58 -18.75
N ALA A 106 3.46 7.39 -19.18
CA ALA A 106 4.06 7.33 -20.51
C ALA A 106 5.25 6.36 -20.63
N GLY A 107 5.68 5.68 -19.56
CA GLY A 107 6.86 4.82 -19.62
C GLY A 107 6.91 3.80 -18.49
N VAL A 108 6.43 2.58 -18.79
CA VAL A 108 6.97 1.38 -18.17
C VAL A 108 7.37 0.40 -19.28
N ARG A 109 8.68 0.34 -19.52
CA ARG A 109 9.45 -0.52 -20.43
C ARG A 109 10.89 -0.35 -19.94
N GLU A 110 11.65 -1.34 -19.49
CA GLU A 110 11.80 -2.75 -19.88
C GLU A 110 12.20 -3.56 -18.64
N MET A 111 11.53 -4.69 -18.40
CA MET A 111 12.10 -5.77 -17.59
C MET A 111 13.09 -6.55 -18.46
N ASN A 112 14.37 -6.16 -18.42
CA ASN A 112 15.52 -7.00 -18.78
C ASN A 112 16.83 -6.32 -18.32
N GLY A 113 17.54 -6.92 -17.36
CA GLY A 113 18.98 -6.68 -17.13
C GLY A 113 19.37 -6.21 -15.72
N PRO A 114 20.49 -6.72 -15.17
CA PRO A 114 20.86 -6.55 -13.77
C PRO A 114 21.49 -5.19 -13.46
N ALA A 115 21.33 -4.80 -12.20
CA ALA A 115 22.17 -3.90 -11.39
C ALA A 115 22.99 -2.83 -12.13
N SER A 116 22.52 -1.59 -11.98
CA SER A 116 23.32 -0.44 -11.52
C SER A 116 24.83 -0.47 -11.82
N SER A 117 25.22 0.24 -12.88
CA SER A 117 26.47 1.01 -12.90
C SER A 117 26.28 2.22 -13.81
N ARG A 118 25.56 3.24 -13.29
CA ARG A 118 25.71 4.61 -13.80
C ARG A 118 26.88 5.24 -13.04
N SER A 119 28.09 5.10 -13.60
CA SER A 119 29.14 6.08 -13.31
C SER A 119 28.84 7.30 -14.17
N ILE A 120 28.34 8.36 -13.53
CA ILE A 120 28.23 9.68 -14.11
C ILE A 120 29.48 10.46 -13.69
N SER A 121 30.20 10.94 -14.70
CA SER A 121 31.00 12.17 -14.73
C SER A 121 32.18 12.29 -13.75
N GLU A 122 33.38 12.33 -14.30
CA GLU A 122 34.25 13.49 -14.05
C GLU A 122 34.81 13.98 -15.38
N ASN A 123 34.61 15.26 -15.61
CA ASN A 123 34.90 16.01 -16.80
C ASN A 123 35.80 17.16 -16.35
N ILE A 124 37.12 16.96 -16.34
CA ILE A 124 38.18 17.98 -16.36
C ILE A 124 39.39 17.40 -17.09
#